data_AF-A0A8H5BVN9-F1
#
_entry.id   AF-A0A8H5BVN9-F1
#
_cell.length_a   1.000
_cell.length_b   1.000
_cell.length_c   1.000
_cell.angle_alpha   90.00
_cell.angle_beta   90.00
_cell.angle_gamma   90.00
#
_symmetry.space_group_name_H-M   'P 1'
#
loop_
_entity.id
_entity.type
_entity.pdbx_description
1 polymer ?
#
loop_
_entity_poly.entity_id
_entity_poly.type
_entity_poly.pdbx_seq_one_letter_code
_entity_poly.pdbx_strand_id
1 'polypeptide(L)'
;MSLSTLPLELKLKTIAELEAQDILHLAQSSKSMYELIEGSPDAWKGLLKRLCASEKWIWASYDDLPTAFEFKNACVRSTRFIKLVCDEDSDDLKILDFIQPFASTAIDSTSSSSGGHLSQLASSSPVTFQREFASTALVYLVPGGRFFVTVNAPSLFLWDLRRPAFEGSTGSRAPSILSRHDLFFQKSPVLVLAEVINASTVIILFEETEPEGEATFRSSFELVEIQFTAGDPPSIRTLGRLRVLFPLPNATTVAIYHDRQVFIHIHRTTLAWKYHQKCYSMWNVGDAPDVSSDPSETSGQWIYSILARQANLLYIGVRGVHGLPFPDDSFYRAIQDDEVPSRRPSQILEVPFAFTIPHPLDIAGSPEGACVTVLRNISNTGPVIYGVGETDYSKFLRTAFALNLYHLHINPADPSTSTVRLAGSSVIASTFHLEPLHNFPCGPDKVGFLWSNPYVDVDVDENATIHISITRFTSTATSAMGPASTTETSSPAVIESTLKETIKWSRSPGVPRVYSLCAATGRLAVLWDLEDPENDSDRLLEVYDFL
;
A
#
# COMPACT_ATOMS: atom_id res chain seq x y z
N MET A 1 21.79 36.29 -4.70
CA MET A 1 22.12 36.46 -3.27
C MET A 1 22.83 35.19 -2.82
N SER A 2 23.96 35.27 -2.11
CA SER A 2 24.70 34.05 -1.71
C SER A 2 24.05 33.42 -0.47
N LEU A 3 23.87 32.09 -0.46
CA LEU A 3 23.37 31.35 0.71
C LEU A 3 24.22 31.63 1.96
N SER A 4 25.53 31.90 1.79
CA SER A 4 26.44 32.22 2.90
C SER A 4 26.09 33.53 3.63
N THR A 5 25.42 34.47 2.96
CA THR A 5 25.06 35.79 3.50
C THR A 5 23.72 35.82 4.24
N LEU A 6 22.92 34.75 4.14
CA LEU A 6 21.63 34.68 4.82
C LEU A 6 21.79 34.44 6.33
N PRO A 7 20.83 34.86 7.16
CA PRO A 7 20.69 34.38 8.54
C PRO A 7 20.60 32.86 8.62
N LEU A 8 21.10 32.27 9.72
CA LEU A 8 21.17 30.81 9.93
C LEU A 8 19.84 30.10 9.68
N GLU A 9 18.75 30.64 10.24
CA GLU A 9 17.40 30.10 10.09
C GLU A 9 16.95 30.06 8.63
N LEU A 10 17.24 31.12 7.86
CA LEU A 10 16.92 31.18 6.43
C LEU A 10 17.79 30.23 5.61
N LYS A 11 19.05 30.00 6.00
CA LYS A 11 19.89 28.97 5.36
C LYS A 11 19.26 27.59 5.54
N LEU A 12 18.99 27.20 6.78
CA LEU A 12 18.43 25.88 7.10
C LEU A 12 17.07 25.66 6.42
N LYS A 13 16.21 26.68 6.42
CA LYS A 13 14.93 26.62 5.71
C LYS A 13 15.12 26.46 4.20
N THR A 14 16.04 27.20 3.59
CA THR A 14 16.33 27.08 2.15
C THR A 14 16.90 25.70 1.81
N ILE A 15 17.75 25.15 2.67
CA ILE A 15 18.33 23.81 2.49
C ILE A 15 17.24 22.73 2.59
N ALA A 16 16.29 22.87 3.51
CA ALA A 16 15.18 21.91 3.67
C ALA A 16 14.24 21.83 2.44
N GLU A 17 14.21 22.85 1.60
CA GLU A 17 13.45 22.83 0.34
C GLU A 17 14.16 22.03 -0.77
N LEU A 18 15.45 21.74 -0.62
CA LEU A 18 16.21 20.93 -1.57
C LEU A 18 15.83 19.44 -1.47
N GLU A 19 16.07 18.69 -2.53
CA GLU A 19 15.97 17.22 -2.49
C GLU A 19 17.09 16.62 -1.65
N ALA A 20 16.89 15.40 -1.15
CA ALA A 20 17.86 14.72 -0.29
C ALA A 20 19.26 14.66 -0.93
N GLN A 21 19.32 14.37 -2.23
CA GLN A 21 20.57 14.30 -2.99
C GLN A 21 21.27 15.67 -3.10
N ASP A 22 20.51 16.74 -3.30
CA ASP A 22 21.05 18.10 -3.37
C ASP A 22 21.57 18.58 -2.01
N ILE A 23 20.92 18.23 -0.91
CA ILE A 23 21.43 18.50 0.44
C ILE A 23 22.77 17.79 0.64
N LEU A 24 22.91 16.53 0.20
CA LEU A 24 24.18 15.79 0.27
C LEU A 24 25.27 16.46 -0.57
N HIS A 25 24.98 16.84 -1.81
CA HIS A 25 25.93 17.57 -2.66
C HIS A 25 26.32 18.92 -2.06
N LEU A 26 25.37 19.65 -1.47
CA LEU A 26 25.62 20.92 -0.80
C LEU A 26 26.51 20.73 0.43
N ALA A 27 26.30 19.69 1.23
CA ALA A 27 27.17 19.35 2.35
C ALA A 27 28.61 19.06 1.89
N GLN A 28 28.79 18.44 0.72
CA GLN A 28 30.11 18.16 0.13
C GLN A 28 30.81 19.41 -0.44
N SER A 29 30.07 20.49 -0.70
CA SER A 29 30.61 21.69 -1.36
C SER A 29 31.60 22.49 -0.49
N SER A 30 31.42 22.50 0.84
CA SER A 30 32.32 23.21 1.76
C SER A 30 32.19 22.68 3.19
N LYS A 31 33.27 22.78 3.96
CA LYS A 31 33.28 22.42 5.39
C LYS A 31 32.20 23.15 6.19
N SER A 32 31.97 24.44 5.91
CA SER A 32 30.95 25.23 6.60
C SER A 32 29.51 24.75 6.33
N MET A 33 29.23 24.26 5.12
CA MET A 33 27.91 23.69 4.78
C MET A 33 27.75 22.30 5.37
N TYR A 34 28.81 21.49 5.36
CA TYR A 34 28.82 20.20 6.06
C TYR A 34 28.49 20.37 7.56
N GLU A 35 29.21 21.25 8.25
CA GLU A 35 28.98 21.52 9.68
C GLU A 35 27.58 22.07 9.93
N LEU A 36 27.06 22.90 9.03
CA LEU A 36 25.70 23.44 9.13
C LEU A 36 24.63 22.34 8.98
N ILE A 37 24.79 21.44 8.01
CA ILE A 37 23.80 20.41 7.65
C ILE A 37 23.86 19.22 8.60
N GLU A 38 25.05 18.75 8.95
CA GLU A 38 25.22 17.60 9.86
C GLU A 38 25.16 18.01 11.33
N GLY A 39 25.48 19.27 11.65
CA GLY A 39 25.45 19.82 13.00
C GLY A 39 24.08 20.29 13.46
N SER A 40 23.10 20.45 12.56
CA SER A 40 21.72 20.81 12.90
C SER A 40 20.72 19.81 12.34
N PRO A 41 19.78 19.30 13.17
CA PRO A 41 18.71 18.43 12.67
C PRO A 41 17.71 19.18 11.80
N ASP A 42 17.65 20.52 11.84
CA ASP A 42 16.55 21.29 11.26
C ASP A 42 16.45 21.17 9.73
N ALA A 43 17.58 21.07 9.03
CA ALA A 43 17.59 20.89 7.57
C ALA A 43 16.94 19.55 7.18
N TRP A 44 17.40 18.46 7.80
CA TRP A 44 16.87 17.11 7.56
C TRP A 44 15.46 16.93 8.10
N LYS A 45 15.14 17.52 9.25
CA LYS A 45 13.79 17.52 9.82
C LYS A 45 12.79 18.25 8.92
N GLY A 46 13.21 19.38 8.35
CA GLY A 46 12.42 20.15 7.38
C GLY A 46 12.15 19.34 6.12
N LEU A 47 13.20 18.73 5.54
CA LEU A 47 13.06 17.81 4.41
C LEU A 47 12.12 16.65 4.73
N LEU A 48 12.30 15.98 5.87
CA LEU A 48 11.47 14.83 6.24
C LEU A 48 10.00 15.21 6.40
N LYS A 49 9.69 16.37 6.99
CA LYS A 49 8.31 16.88 7.06
C LYS A 49 7.71 17.09 5.68
N ARG A 50 8.49 17.63 4.74
CA ARG A 50 8.09 17.84 3.35
C ARG A 50 7.81 16.50 2.67
N LEU A 51 8.69 15.51 2.84
CA LEU A 51 8.49 14.14 2.36
C LEU A 51 7.26 13.48 2.98
N CYS A 52 7.05 13.60 4.30
CA CYS A 52 5.84 13.11 4.95
C CYS A 52 4.56 13.73 4.35
N ALA A 53 4.60 15.01 3.99
CA ALA A 53 3.49 15.68 3.35
C ALA A 53 3.27 15.24 1.89
N SER A 54 4.34 15.09 1.09
CA SER A 54 4.24 14.71 -0.33
C SER A 54 3.93 13.22 -0.50
N GLU A 55 4.60 12.36 0.25
CA GLU A 55 4.52 10.90 0.16
C GLU A 55 3.46 10.29 1.08
N LYS A 56 2.70 11.13 1.80
CA LYS A 56 1.68 10.71 2.77
C LYS A 56 2.23 9.76 3.85
N TRP A 57 3.38 10.09 4.43
CA TRP A 57 3.90 9.37 5.60
C TRP A 57 3.43 10.03 6.89
N ILE A 58 3.22 9.24 7.94
CA ILE A 58 2.81 9.77 9.23
C ILE A 58 4.01 10.37 9.97
N TRP A 59 4.00 11.69 10.18
CA TRP A 59 5.07 12.46 10.82
C TRP A 59 5.38 11.97 12.23
N ALA A 60 4.38 11.55 13.00
CA ALA A 60 4.57 10.97 14.33
C ALA A 60 5.42 9.68 14.33
N SER A 61 5.71 9.10 13.16
CA SER A 61 6.68 8.01 13.03
C SER A 61 8.13 8.47 13.18
N TYR A 62 8.40 9.79 13.16
CA TYR A 62 9.73 10.37 13.08
C TYR A 62 9.95 11.55 14.04
N ASP A 63 8.92 11.94 14.79
CA ASP A 63 8.95 13.15 15.63
C ASP A 63 9.91 13.04 16.82
N ASP A 64 10.17 11.82 17.29
CA ASP A 64 11.04 11.48 18.41
C ASP A 64 12.47 11.09 18.00
N LEU A 65 12.87 11.27 16.74
CA LEU A 65 14.25 11.02 16.32
C LEU A 65 15.21 12.04 17.01
N PRO A 66 16.17 11.59 17.84
CA PRO A 66 17.03 12.49 18.62
C PRO A 66 18.08 13.25 17.82
N THR A 67 18.52 12.75 16.66
CA THR A 67 19.74 13.26 16.00
C THR A 67 19.54 13.65 14.54
N ALA A 68 20.36 14.61 14.07
CA ALA A 68 20.41 14.99 12.66
C ALA A 68 20.74 13.79 11.74
N PHE A 69 21.61 12.90 12.21
CA PHE A 69 21.97 11.67 11.52
C PHE A 69 20.76 10.74 11.32
N GLU A 70 19.89 10.61 12.31
CA GLU A 70 18.67 9.81 12.19
C GLU A 70 17.63 10.44 11.26
N PHE A 71 17.43 11.75 11.33
CA PHE A 71 16.59 12.46 10.36
C PHE A 71 17.13 12.32 8.94
N LYS A 72 18.44 12.49 8.75
CA LYS A 72 19.13 12.26 7.48
C LYS A 72 18.90 10.84 6.98
N ASN A 73 19.10 9.84 7.83
CA ASN A 73 18.86 8.45 7.46
C ASN A 73 17.41 8.20 7.08
N ALA A 74 16.44 8.78 7.79
CA ALA A 74 15.02 8.67 7.44
C ALA A 74 14.68 9.34 6.10
N CYS A 75 15.39 10.40 5.71
CA CYS A 75 15.23 11.07 4.42
C CYS A 75 15.91 10.32 3.26
N VAL A 76 17.11 9.80 3.51
CA VAL A 76 18.01 9.29 2.46
C VAL A 76 17.86 7.79 2.27
N ARG A 77 17.56 7.04 3.34
CA ARG A 77 17.37 5.59 3.26
C ARG A 77 15.89 5.29 3.06
N SER A 78 15.58 4.43 2.08
CA SER A 78 14.40 3.55 2.21
C SER A 78 14.45 2.92 3.60
N THR A 79 13.38 3.10 4.37
CA THR A 79 13.44 3.27 5.82
C THR A 79 13.83 1.98 6.56
N ARG A 80 15.02 1.90 7.18
CA ARG A 80 15.47 0.73 7.98
C ARG A 80 14.98 0.77 9.43
N PHE A 81 14.44 -0.34 9.95
CA PHE A 81 14.49 -0.72 11.36
C PHE A 81 14.58 -2.25 11.48
N ILE A 82 15.83 -2.72 11.51
CA ILE A 82 16.42 -3.88 12.18
C ILE A 82 15.51 -5.12 12.41
N LYS A 83 15.72 -6.12 11.53
CA LYS A 83 15.47 -7.57 11.74
C LYS A 83 16.22 -8.07 12.96
N LEU A 84 15.56 -8.89 13.78
CA LEU A 84 16.18 -9.55 14.90
C LEU A 84 15.72 -10.99 14.95
N VAL A 85 16.65 -11.90 15.18
CA VAL A 85 16.42 -13.34 15.33
C VAL A 85 17.01 -13.72 16.68
N CYS A 86 16.22 -14.41 17.51
CA CYS A 86 16.71 -15.19 18.64
C CYS A 86 16.06 -16.56 18.50
N ASP A 87 16.91 -17.57 18.49
CA ASP A 87 16.58 -18.98 18.64
C ASP A 87 16.96 -19.36 20.07
N GLU A 88 16.13 -20.14 20.76
CA GLU A 88 16.23 -20.36 22.21
C GLU A 88 17.15 -21.53 22.60
N ASP A 89 17.79 -22.25 21.66
CA ASP A 89 18.44 -23.54 21.97
C ASP A 89 19.89 -23.76 21.48
N SER A 90 20.77 -22.73 21.40
CA SER A 90 22.16 -22.97 20.93
C SER A 90 23.25 -22.12 21.60
N ASP A 91 24.06 -22.80 22.45
CA ASP A 91 25.37 -22.36 22.96
C ASP A 91 26.49 -22.66 21.94
N ASP A 92 26.70 -21.80 20.92
CA ASP A 92 28.01 -21.36 20.36
C ASP A 92 27.90 -20.77 18.93
N LEU A 93 28.67 -19.68 18.71
CA LEU A 93 28.63 -18.73 17.57
C LEU A 93 29.17 -19.24 16.21
N LYS A 94 28.64 -18.69 15.10
CA LYS A 94 29.41 -17.93 14.05
C LYS A 94 28.55 -17.26 12.96
N ILE A 95 29.00 -16.06 12.56
CA ILE A 95 28.49 -15.12 11.54
C ILE A 95 28.87 -15.56 10.11
N LEU A 96 28.06 -15.19 9.11
CA LEU A 96 28.36 -14.71 7.73
C LEU A 96 27.00 -14.67 6.98
N ASP A 97 26.54 -13.67 6.24
CA ASP A 97 27.21 -12.56 5.56
C ASP A 97 26.19 -11.45 5.18
N PHE A 98 26.74 -10.30 4.80
CA PHE A 98 26.07 -9.05 4.41
C PHE A 98 25.30 -9.14 3.08
N ILE A 99 24.19 -8.39 2.96
CA ILE A 99 23.82 -7.74 1.69
C ILE A 99 24.05 -6.24 1.84
N GLN A 100 25.09 -5.76 1.16
CA GLN A 100 25.26 -4.36 0.81
C GLN A 100 24.14 -3.93 -0.16
N PRO A 101 23.82 -2.63 -0.17
CA PRO A 101 23.70 -1.91 -1.42
C PRO A 101 24.94 -1.01 -1.57
N PHE A 102 25.83 -1.35 -2.50
CA PHE A 102 26.59 -0.34 -3.25
C PHE A 102 25.72 0.04 -4.46
N ALA A 103 25.65 1.28 -4.94
CA ALA A 103 26.71 2.28 -4.99
C ALA A 103 26.22 3.67 -4.55
N SER A 104 26.91 4.24 -3.56
CA SER A 104 27.31 5.64 -3.66
C SER A 104 28.33 5.73 -4.80
N THR A 105 28.19 6.70 -5.68
CA THR A 105 29.24 7.09 -6.62
C THR A 105 30.59 7.12 -5.92
N ALA A 106 31.55 6.40 -6.49
CA ALA A 106 32.93 6.39 -6.03
C ALA A 106 33.48 7.83 -6.03
N ILE A 107 33.80 8.33 -4.84
CA ILE A 107 34.84 9.33 -4.68
C ILE A 107 36.00 8.59 -4.05
N ASP A 108 37.05 8.38 -4.85
CA ASP A 108 38.33 7.87 -4.39
C ASP A 108 38.87 8.78 -3.28
N SER A 109 38.80 8.32 -2.04
CA SER A 109 39.57 8.89 -0.93
C SER A 109 40.44 7.80 -0.32
N THR A 110 41.57 7.55 -0.96
CA THR A 110 42.71 6.86 -0.36
C THR A 110 43.32 7.73 0.72
N SER A 111 43.00 7.48 1.99
CA SER A 111 43.91 7.78 3.09
C SER A 111 43.65 6.85 4.27
N SER A 112 44.57 5.91 4.44
CA SER A 112 44.76 5.05 5.60
C SER A 112 44.99 5.86 6.88
N SER A 113 44.26 5.55 7.95
CA SER A 113 44.82 4.88 9.14
C SER A 113 43.94 5.05 10.39
N SER A 114 43.68 3.90 11.03
CA SER A 114 43.52 3.64 12.48
C SER A 114 42.30 4.13 13.26
N GLY A 115 41.56 3.14 13.80
CA GLY A 115 40.92 3.13 15.12
C GLY A 115 39.50 3.69 15.12
N GLY A 116 38.42 2.92 15.23
CA GLY A 116 38.21 1.78 16.12
C GLY A 116 37.26 2.23 17.24
N HIS A 117 35.95 2.37 16.95
CA HIS A 117 34.92 2.56 18.00
C HIS A 117 33.44 2.44 17.58
N LEU A 118 33.10 2.03 16.34
CA LEU A 118 31.70 2.09 15.85
C LEU A 118 30.94 0.75 15.86
N SER A 119 31.51 -0.33 16.38
CA SER A 119 30.96 -1.69 16.24
C SER A 119 29.97 -2.14 17.33
N GLN A 120 29.53 -1.25 18.23
CA GLN A 120 28.86 -1.64 19.48
C GLN A 120 27.37 -1.26 19.61
N LEU A 121 26.72 -0.85 18.51
CA LEU A 121 25.32 -0.40 18.54
C LEU A 121 24.48 -1.17 17.50
N ALA A 122 24.17 -2.44 17.75
CA ALA A 122 23.01 -3.13 17.15
C ALA A 122 22.91 -4.59 17.64
N SER A 123 22.44 -4.80 18.87
CA SER A 123 21.83 -6.07 19.28
C SER A 123 20.44 -5.78 19.82
N SER A 124 19.42 -6.12 19.06
CA SER A 124 18.04 -6.16 19.53
C SER A 124 17.50 -7.60 19.27
N SER A 125 16.30 -7.98 19.73
CA SER A 125 15.73 -9.34 19.65
C SER A 125 14.39 -9.26 18.90
N PRO A 126 13.95 -10.31 18.18
CA PRO A 126 12.65 -10.31 17.51
C PRO A 126 11.58 -9.97 18.53
N VAL A 127 10.58 -9.22 18.10
CA VAL A 127 9.42 -8.96 18.93
C VAL A 127 8.49 -10.15 18.77
N THR A 128 8.52 -11.08 19.72
CA THR A 128 7.62 -12.24 19.79
C THR A 128 6.34 -11.87 20.53
N PHE A 129 5.20 -12.39 20.04
CA PHE A 129 3.86 -11.95 20.43
C PHE A 129 2.99 -13.11 20.90
N GLN A 130 3.31 -13.73 22.02
CA GLN A 130 2.79 -15.07 22.34
C GLN A 130 1.37 -15.15 22.94
N ARG A 131 0.58 -14.07 23.07
CA ARG A 131 -0.74 -14.21 23.75
C ARG A 131 -1.89 -13.29 23.35
N GLU A 132 -1.62 -12.12 22.79
CA GLU A 132 -2.68 -11.13 22.50
C GLU A 132 -3.25 -11.23 21.06
N PHE A 133 -2.70 -12.13 20.23
CA PHE A 133 -3.01 -12.20 18.80
C PHE A 133 -3.82 -13.42 18.36
N ALA A 134 -4.15 -14.35 19.27
CA ALA A 134 -4.90 -15.59 19.00
C ALA A 134 -6.19 -15.37 18.18
N SER A 135 -6.84 -14.20 18.33
CA SER A 135 -8.04 -13.83 17.58
C SER A 135 -7.85 -12.61 16.67
N THR A 136 -6.60 -12.26 16.35
CA THR A 136 -6.30 -11.19 15.38
C THR A 136 -6.71 -11.61 13.98
N ALA A 137 -7.69 -10.90 13.44
CA ALA A 137 -8.21 -11.05 12.10
C ALA A 137 -7.37 -10.31 11.06
N LEU A 138 -6.73 -9.22 11.49
CA LEU A 138 -6.13 -8.26 10.58
C LEU A 138 -4.92 -7.57 11.20
N VAL A 139 -3.92 -7.31 10.36
CA VAL A 139 -2.77 -6.45 10.66
C VAL A 139 -2.67 -5.39 9.57
N TYR A 140 -2.46 -4.13 9.94
CA TYR A 140 -2.20 -3.02 9.02
C TYR A 140 -1.00 -2.20 9.49
N LEU A 141 0.04 -2.09 8.68
CA LEU A 141 1.23 -1.29 8.99
C LEU A 141 1.05 0.15 8.51
N VAL A 142 1.07 1.11 9.44
CA VAL A 142 0.81 2.52 9.15
C VAL A 142 2.00 3.13 8.38
N PRO A 143 1.76 3.95 7.35
CA PRO A 143 2.83 4.64 6.61
C PRO A 143 3.77 5.44 7.50
N GLY A 144 5.06 5.12 7.40
CA GLY A 144 6.11 5.54 8.33
C GLY A 144 6.67 4.39 9.17
N GLY A 145 5.95 3.26 9.23
CA GLY A 145 6.45 1.96 9.70
C GLY A 145 6.69 1.85 11.22
N ARG A 146 6.35 2.89 12.00
CA ARG A 146 6.41 2.87 13.47
C ARG A 146 5.17 2.25 14.09
N PHE A 147 4.01 2.59 13.57
CA PHE A 147 2.73 2.15 14.13
C PHE A 147 2.17 1.01 13.30
N PHE A 148 1.51 0.07 13.95
CA PHE A 148 0.65 -0.89 13.27
C PHE A 148 -0.69 -0.98 14.00
N VAL A 149 -1.70 -1.36 13.25
CA VAL A 149 -3.06 -1.59 13.71
C VAL A 149 -3.31 -3.08 13.67
N THR A 150 -3.89 -3.64 14.71
CA THR A 150 -4.50 -4.96 14.64
C THR A 150 -5.98 -4.89 14.94
N VAL A 151 -6.72 -5.81 14.34
CA VAL A 151 -8.14 -5.97 14.61
C VAL A 151 -8.37 -7.34 15.21
N ASN A 152 -8.90 -7.33 16.42
CA ASN A 152 -9.33 -8.50 17.15
C ASN A 152 -10.75 -8.18 17.63
N ALA A 153 -11.74 -8.59 16.83
CA ALA A 153 -13.13 -8.20 17.01
C ALA A 153 -13.62 -8.49 18.44
N PRO A 154 -14.32 -7.55 19.08
CA PRO A 154 -14.87 -6.31 18.53
C PRO A 154 -13.91 -5.11 18.64
N SER A 155 -12.61 -5.28 18.87
CA SER A 155 -11.70 -4.17 19.16
C SER A 155 -10.62 -3.99 18.09
N LEU A 156 -10.27 -2.73 17.87
CA LEU A 156 -9.12 -2.27 17.11
C LEU A 156 -8.04 -1.81 18.08
N PHE A 157 -6.81 -2.24 17.84
CA PHE A 157 -5.65 -1.91 18.65
C PHE A 157 -4.63 -1.18 17.80
N LEU A 158 -4.10 -0.08 18.33
CA LEU A 158 -2.99 0.65 17.73
C LEU A 158 -1.74 0.47 18.61
N TRP A 159 -0.65 0.06 17.98
CA TRP A 159 0.59 -0.32 18.63
C TRP A 159 1.73 0.61 18.22
N ASP A 160 2.71 0.79 19.11
CA ASP A 160 3.98 1.47 18.83
C ASP A 160 5.14 0.48 18.82
N LEU A 161 5.77 0.26 17.66
CA LEU A 161 6.90 -0.65 17.52
C LEU A 161 8.18 -0.15 18.20
N ARG A 162 8.26 1.14 18.56
CA ARG A 162 9.45 1.71 19.23
C ARG A 162 9.42 1.62 20.74
N ARG A 163 8.23 1.54 21.34
CA ARG A 163 8.08 1.61 22.80
C ARG A 163 7.89 0.20 23.35
N PRO A 164 8.83 -0.33 24.16
CA PRO A 164 8.58 -1.57 24.88
C PRO A 164 7.43 -1.37 25.87
N ALA A 165 6.63 -2.43 26.08
CA ALA A 165 5.60 -2.46 27.09
C ALA A 165 6.22 -2.23 28.47
N PHE A 166 5.77 -1.17 29.14
CA PHE A 166 6.01 -0.74 30.54
C PHE A 166 7.32 -1.20 31.23
N GLU A 167 8.12 -0.24 31.71
CA GLU A 167 9.43 -0.41 32.39
C GLU A 167 9.45 -1.30 33.67
N GLY A 168 8.37 -2.00 34.01
CA GLY A 168 8.29 -2.91 35.16
C GLY A 168 8.32 -4.40 34.82
N SER A 169 8.09 -4.83 33.57
CA SER A 169 8.18 -6.25 33.20
C SER A 169 9.59 -6.57 32.74
N THR A 170 10.41 -7.09 33.65
CA THR A 170 11.76 -7.56 33.37
C THR A 170 11.72 -8.72 32.38
N GLY A 171 11.75 -8.44 31.07
CA GLY A 171 11.94 -9.45 30.03
C GLY A 171 11.07 -9.31 28.78
N SER A 172 9.92 -8.63 28.85
CA SER A 172 9.03 -8.54 27.67
C SER A 172 9.38 -7.33 26.80
N ARG A 173 9.90 -7.58 25.59
CA ARG A 173 10.11 -6.56 24.53
C ARG A 173 8.87 -6.33 23.67
N ALA A 174 7.69 -6.74 24.14
CA ALA A 174 6.45 -6.53 23.41
C ALA A 174 6.22 -5.03 23.15
N PRO A 175 5.66 -4.64 21.99
CA PRO A 175 5.37 -3.25 21.70
C PRO A 175 4.18 -2.79 22.54
N SER A 176 4.18 -1.52 22.93
CA SER A 176 3.10 -0.98 23.73
C SER A 176 1.83 -0.75 22.90
N ILE A 177 0.68 -1.18 23.42
CA ILE A 177 -0.62 -0.72 22.95
C ILE A 177 -0.76 0.76 23.31
N LEU A 178 -0.88 1.62 22.31
CA LEU A 178 -1.10 3.05 22.49
C LEU A 178 -2.57 3.37 22.70
N SER A 179 -3.43 2.69 21.96
CA SER A 179 -4.87 2.96 21.96
C SER A 179 -5.65 1.71 21.60
N ARG A 180 -6.83 1.60 22.21
CA ARG A 180 -7.82 0.58 21.93
C ARG A 180 -9.12 1.31 21.58
N HIS A 181 -9.76 0.86 20.51
CA HIS A 181 -11.03 1.39 20.04
C HIS A 181 -12.02 0.25 19.85
N ASP A 182 -13.23 0.40 20.37
CA ASP A 182 -14.27 -0.59 20.17
C ASP A 182 -14.95 -0.38 18.83
N LEU A 183 -14.89 -1.40 17.99
CA LEU A 183 -15.62 -1.52 16.75
C LEU A 183 -17.05 -1.98 17.02
N PHE A 184 -17.90 -1.71 16.05
CA PHE A 184 -19.31 -2.09 16.03
C PHE A 184 -19.52 -3.59 15.80
N PHE A 185 -18.53 -4.27 15.22
CA PHE A 185 -18.65 -5.64 14.74
C PHE A 185 -18.61 -6.67 15.86
N GLN A 186 -19.35 -7.77 15.69
CA GLN A 186 -19.32 -8.89 16.64
C GLN A 186 -18.34 -9.98 16.21
N LYS A 187 -18.11 -10.12 14.92
CA LYS A 187 -17.16 -11.05 14.31
C LYS A 187 -15.99 -10.30 13.69
N SER A 188 -15.04 -11.08 13.22
CA SER A 188 -13.84 -10.66 12.50
C SER A 188 -14.19 -9.81 11.27
N PRO A 189 -14.00 -8.48 11.29
CA PRO A 189 -14.22 -7.67 10.11
C PRO A 189 -13.05 -7.80 9.12
N VAL A 190 -13.30 -7.44 7.87
CA VAL A 190 -12.32 -7.33 6.80
C VAL A 190 -11.93 -5.86 6.62
N LEU A 191 -10.65 -5.59 6.37
CA LEU A 191 -10.18 -4.27 5.95
C LEU A 191 -10.50 -4.07 4.47
N VAL A 192 -11.36 -3.11 4.16
CA VAL A 192 -11.74 -2.78 2.78
C VAL A 192 -10.90 -1.64 2.22
N LEU A 193 -10.56 -0.67 3.07
CA LEU A 193 -9.80 0.51 2.67
C LEU A 193 -8.96 1.03 3.82
N ALA A 194 -7.71 1.39 3.53
CA ALA A 194 -6.89 2.22 4.39
C ALA A 194 -6.26 3.34 3.55
N GLU A 195 -6.57 4.60 3.87
CA GLU A 195 -6.05 5.75 3.14
C GLU A 195 -5.43 6.78 4.09
N VAL A 196 -4.18 7.17 3.78
CA VAL A 196 -3.54 8.31 4.44
C VAL A 196 -4.03 9.60 3.80
N ILE A 197 -4.69 10.43 4.61
CA ILE A 197 -5.24 11.72 4.18
C ILE A 197 -4.17 12.80 4.21
N ASN A 198 -3.32 12.76 5.23
CA ASN A 198 -2.22 13.69 5.44
C ASN A 198 -1.19 13.06 6.41
N ALA A 199 -0.12 13.79 6.73
CA ALA A 199 0.95 13.32 7.61
C ALA A 199 0.55 13.04 9.09
N SER A 200 -0.73 13.19 9.43
CA SER A 200 -1.27 12.97 10.77
C SER A 200 -2.58 12.18 10.79
N THR A 201 -3.11 11.74 9.65
CA THR A 201 -4.46 11.16 9.60
C THR A 201 -4.53 9.98 8.66
N VAL A 202 -5.02 8.86 9.18
CA VAL A 202 -5.35 7.66 8.42
C VAL A 202 -6.84 7.39 8.57
N ILE A 203 -7.50 7.10 7.46
CA ILE A 203 -8.89 6.67 7.39
C ILE A 203 -8.91 5.19 7.07
N ILE A 204 -9.67 4.43 7.84
CA ILE A 204 -9.81 2.99 7.70
C ILE A 204 -11.29 2.63 7.58
N LEU A 205 -11.65 1.85 6.56
CA LEU A 205 -12.97 1.27 6.38
C LEU A 205 -12.91 -0.23 6.64
N PHE A 206 -13.74 -0.69 7.56
CA PHE A 206 -13.96 -2.09 7.84
C PHE A 206 -15.32 -2.56 7.32
N GLU A 207 -15.41 -3.83 6.96
CA GLU A 207 -16.64 -4.52 6.59
C GLU A 207 -16.83 -5.81 7.41
N GLU A 208 -18.04 -6.04 7.91
CA GLU A 208 -18.50 -7.33 8.42
C GLU A 208 -19.72 -7.76 7.61
N THR A 209 -19.61 -8.90 6.93
CA THR A 209 -20.70 -9.45 6.12
C THR A 209 -21.37 -10.60 6.87
N GLU A 210 -22.68 -10.51 7.03
CA GLU A 210 -23.49 -11.53 7.68
C GLU A 210 -24.59 -12.03 6.73
N PRO A 211 -24.86 -13.35 6.68
CA PRO A 211 -26.03 -13.85 5.99
C PRO A 211 -27.31 -13.35 6.70
N GLU A 212 -28.25 -12.83 5.93
CA GLU A 212 -29.56 -12.41 6.40
C GLU A 212 -30.64 -13.13 5.58
N GLY A 213 -31.08 -14.31 6.03
CA GLY A 213 -32.02 -15.15 5.29
C GLY A 213 -31.36 -16.00 4.19
N GLU A 214 -32.17 -16.50 3.24
CA GLU A 214 -31.70 -17.49 2.25
C GLU A 214 -30.91 -16.88 1.07
N ALA A 215 -31.12 -15.60 0.75
CA ALA A 215 -30.57 -14.99 -0.46
C ALA A 215 -30.19 -13.50 -0.29
N THR A 216 -30.07 -13.03 0.95
CA THR A 216 -29.65 -11.66 1.26
C THR A 216 -28.53 -11.66 2.28
N PHE A 217 -27.66 -10.69 2.14
CA PHE A 217 -26.46 -10.49 2.95
C PHE A 217 -26.49 -9.07 3.46
N ARG A 218 -26.13 -8.92 4.73
CA ARG A 218 -25.97 -7.65 5.38
C ARG A 218 -24.49 -7.37 5.50
N SER A 219 -24.01 -6.40 4.74
CA SER A 219 -22.68 -5.82 4.95
C SER A 219 -22.82 -4.64 5.91
N SER A 220 -22.13 -4.72 7.04
CA SER A 220 -21.95 -3.62 7.98
C SER A 220 -20.59 -2.98 7.73
N PHE A 221 -20.56 -1.66 7.61
CA PHE A 221 -19.36 -0.87 7.42
C PHE A 221 -19.14 0.06 8.60
N GLU A 222 -17.89 0.19 9.02
CA GLU A 222 -17.48 1.18 10.00
C GLU A 222 -16.26 1.95 9.49
N LEU A 223 -16.41 3.28 9.43
CA LEU A 223 -15.34 4.19 9.02
C LEU A 223 -14.68 4.75 10.26
N VAL A 224 -13.40 4.48 10.41
CA VAL A 224 -12.57 4.89 11.56
C VAL A 224 -11.51 5.88 11.08
N GLU A 225 -11.27 6.91 11.88
CA GLU A 225 -10.14 7.82 11.72
C GLU A 225 -9.14 7.59 12.85
N ILE A 226 -7.87 7.44 12.47
CA ILE A 226 -6.74 7.44 13.39
C ILE A 226 -5.98 8.74 13.17
N GLN A 227 -5.92 9.56 14.22
CA GLN A 227 -5.20 10.81 14.23
C GLN A 227 -3.92 10.68 15.06
N PHE A 228 -2.80 11.05 14.44
CA PHE A 228 -1.47 11.02 15.01
C PHE A 228 -1.02 12.45 15.28
N THR A 229 -0.91 12.79 16.56
CA THR A 229 -0.41 14.11 16.99
C THR A 229 1.00 13.93 17.54
N ALA A 230 1.94 14.76 17.09
CA ALA A 230 3.32 14.66 17.55
C ALA A 230 3.40 14.93 19.07
N GLY A 231 4.06 14.05 19.81
CA GLY A 231 4.16 14.13 21.27
C GLY A 231 2.94 13.69 22.08
N ASP A 232 1.78 13.49 21.44
CA ASP A 232 0.56 13.02 22.11
C ASP A 232 0.22 11.58 21.70
N PRO A 233 -0.49 10.81 22.55
CA PRO A 233 -1.05 9.53 22.15
C PRO A 233 -1.97 9.68 20.93
N PRO A 234 -1.87 8.80 19.92
CA PRO A 234 -2.80 8.83 18.80
C PRO A 234 -4.23 8.58 19.27
N SER A 235 -5.18 9.31 18.69
CA SER A 235 -6.60 9.14 18.98
C SER A 235 -7.29 8.39 17.85
N ILE A 236 -8.22 7.50 18.22
CA ILE A 236 -9.03 6.74 17.29
C ILE A 236 -10.49 7.18 17.47
N ARG A 237 -11.20 7.42 16.38
CA ARG A 237 -12.63 7.77 16.43
C ARG A 237 -13.40 7.14 15.28
N THR A 238 -14.63 6.71 15.56
CA THR A 238 -15.59 6.32 14.51
C THR A 238 -16.16 7.58 13.86
N LEU A 239 -16.02 7.69 12.54
CA LEU A 239 -16.59 8.77 11.73
C LEU A 239 -18.02 8.48 11.27
N GLY A 240 -18.35 7.21 11.08
CA GLY A 240 -19.68 6.79 10.65
C GLY A 240 -19.81 5.28 10.62
N ARG A 241 -21.06 4.83 10.62
CA ARG A 241 -21.47 3.44 10.44
C ARG A 241 -22.49 3.37 9.33
N LEU A 242 -22.50 2.25 8.63
CA LEU A 242 -23.41 2.03 7.51
C LEU A 242 -23.73 0.56 7.38
N ARG A 243 -24.99 0.17 7.41
CA ARG A 243 -25.43 -1.20 7.08
C ARG A 243 -26.12 -1.19 5.74
N VAL A 244 -25.81 -2.16 4.90
CA VAL A 244 -26.34 -2.27 3.55
C VAL A 244 -26.72 -3.71 3.26
N LEU A 245 -27.85 -3.87 2.59
CA LEU A 245 -28.38 -5.18 2.22
C LEU A 245 -28.11 -5.46 0.74
N PHE A 246 -27.44 -6.58 0.47
CA PHE A 246 -27.06 -7.05 -0.85
C PHE A 246 -27.57 -8.46 -1.12
N PRO A 247 -27.84 -8.84 -2.37
CA PRO A 247 -28.35 -10.16 -2.70
C PRO A 247 -27.27 -11.26 -2.80
N LEU A 248 -25.97 -10.95 -2.67
CA LEU A 248 -24.89 -11.90 -2.98
C LEU A 248 -23.82 -11.97 -1.85
N PRO A 249 -23.39 -13.19 -1.44
CA PRO A 249 -22.50 -13.41 -0.29
C PRO A 249 -21.06 -12.96 -0.48
N ASN A 250 -20.56 -12.99 -1.71
CA ASN A 250 -19.12 -13.03 -2.00
C ASN A 250 -18.71 -12.00 -3.06
N ALA A 251 -19.36 -10.85 -3.07
CA ALA A 251 -18.95 -9.77 -3.94
C ALA A 251 -17.62 -9.19 -3.44
N THR A 252 -16.60 -9.14 -4.29
CA THR A 252 -15.37 -8.40 -3.98
C THR A 252 -15.74 -6.94 -3.71
N THR A 253 -15.51 -6.49 -2.48
CA THR A 253 -15.71 -5.10 -2.09
C THR A 253 -14.47 -4.31 -2.44
N VAL A 254 -14.63 -3.27 -3.24
CA VAL A 254 -13.58 -2.29 -3.51
C VAL A 254 -14.05 -0.94 -3.02
N ALA A 255 -13.23 -0.22 -2.25
CA ALA A 255 -13.58 1.12 -1.80
C ALA A 255 -12.47 2.14 -2.05
N ILE A 256 -12.87 3.42 -2.15
CA ILE A 256 -11.97 4.56 -2.11
C ILE A 256 -12.52 5.66 -1.22
N TYR A 257 -11.62 6.45 -0.65
CA TYR A 257 -11.95 7.69 0.02
C TYR A 257 -11.61 8.87 -0.90
N HIS A 258 -12.54 9.81 -1.04
CA HIS A 258 -12.32 11.05 -1.78
C HIS A 258 -13.21 12.16 -1.21
N ASP A 259 -12.62 13.31 -0.92
CA ASP A 259 -13.33 14.53 -0.50
C ASP A 259 -14.39 14.31 0.61
N ARG A 260 -14.01 13.57 1.67
CA ARG A 260 -14.88 13.22 2.81
C ARG A 260 -16.09 12.36 2.43
N GLN A 261 -15.94 11.57 1.38
CA GLN A 261 -16.90 10.57 0.94
C GLN A 261 -16.18 9.25 0.75
N VAL A 262 -16.91 8.17 0.96
CA VAL A 262 -16.44 6.82 0.68
C VAL A 262 -17.26 6.29 -0.47
N PHE A 263 -16.60 5.85 -1.54
CA PHE A 263 -17.24 5.11 -2.61
C PHE A 263 -16.95 3.64 -2.36
N ILE A 264 -18.01 2.84 -2.26
CA ILE A 264 -17.93 1.40 -2.00
C ILE A 264 -18.60 0.71 -3.18
N HIS A 265 -17.82 -0.06 -3.92
CA HIS A 265 -18.29 -0.84 -5.03
C HIS A 265 -18.42 -2.30 -4.61
N ILE A 266 -19.64 -2.83 -4.73
CA ILE A 266 -20.00 -4.19 -4.35
C ILE A 266 -20.78 -4.77 -5.53
N HIS A 267 -20.16 -5.74 -6.20
CA HIS A 267 -20.71 -6.43 -7.37
C HIS A 267 -20.98 -5.49 -8.57
N ARG A 268 -22.20 -4.97 -8.72
CA ARG A 268 -22.59 -4.04 -9.80
C ARG A 268 -23.01 -2.69 -9.26
N THR A 269 -23.09 -2.60 -7.94
CA THR A 269 -23.65 -1.46 -7.25
C THR A 269 -22.52 -0.64 -6.66
N THR A 270 -22.51 0.64 -6.95
CA THR A 270 -21.65 1.59 -6.27
C THR A 270 -22.48 2.40 -5.29
N LEU A 271 -22.01 2.46 -4.06
CA LEU A 271 -22.55 3.24 -2.98
C LEU A 271 -21.60 4.42 -2.70
N ALA A 272 -22.07 5.64 -2.89
CA ALA A 272 -21.38 6.83 -2.40
C ALA A 272 -21.92 7.21 -1.03
N TRP A 273 -21.05 7.25 -0.04
CA TRP A 273 -21.38 7.52 1.35
C TRP A 273 -20.73 8.83 1.82
N LYS A 274 -21.54 9.86 2.02
CA LYS A 274 -21.15 11.11 2.69
C LYS A 274 -21.40 10.99 4.19
N TYR A 275 -20.49 10.29 4.88
CA TYR A 275 -20.61 9.99 6.30
C TYR A 275 -20.86 11.23 7.18
N HIS A 276 -20.24 12.36 6.86
CA HIS A 276 -20.37 13.61 7.60
C HIS A 276 -21.76 14.27 7.46
N GLN A 277 -22.44 14.06 6.33
CA GLN A 277 -23.82 14.53 6.09
C GLN A 277 -24.85 13.45 6.44
N LYS A 278 -24.41 12.26 6.86
CA LYS A 278 -25.25 11.07 7.04
C LYS A 278 -26.17 10.83 5.85
N CYS A 279 -25.62 10.91 4.64
CA CYS A 279 -26.36 10.66 3.43
C CYS A 279 -25.60 9.74 2.47
N TYR A 280 -26.35 9.12 1.57
CA TYR A 280 -25.81 8.16 0.60
C TYR A 280 -26.47 8.32 -0.77
N SER A 281 -25.76 7.93 -1.82
CA SER A 281 -26.29 7.73 -3.16
C SER A 281 -25.88 6.35 -3.65
N MET A 282 -26.69 5.70 -4.48
CA MET A 282 -26.43 4.35 -4.95
C MET A 282 -26.88 4.18 -6.39
N TRP A 283 -26.03 3.59 -7.20
CA TRP A 283 -26.29 3.36 -8.61
C TRP A 283 -25.69 2.03 -9.07
N ASN A 284 -26.27 1.49 -10.13
CA ASN A 284 -25.68 0.37 -10.83
C ASN A 284 -24.77 0.93 -11.91
N VAL A 285 -23.60 0.34 -11.99
CA VAL A 285 -22.74 0.50 -13.14
C VAL A 285 -23.38 -0.32 -14.25
N GLY A 286 -23.95 0.36 -15.24
CA GLY A 286 -24.77 -0.29 -16.27
C GLY A 286 -23.99 -1.34 -17.06
N ASP A 287 -24.70 -2.35 -17.56
CA ASP A 287 -24.13 -3.24 -18.58
C ASP A 287 -23.74 -2.35 -19.77
N ALA A 288 -22.46 -2.39 -20.17
CA ALA A 288 -22.03 -1.71 -21.38
C ALA A 288 -22.96 -2.16 -22.51
N PRO A 289 -23.45 -1.25 -23.39
CA PRO A 289 -24.67 -1.42 -24.19
C PRO A 289 -24.74 -2.63 -25.15
N ASP A 290 -23.70 -3.48 -25.20
CA ASP A 290 -23.57 -4.65 -26.08
C ASP A 290 -23.51 -6.00 -25.33
N VAL A 291 -23.98 -6.10 -24.07
CA VAL A 291 -24.04 -7.40 -23.36
C VAL A 291 -25.25 -8.19 -23.87
N SER A 292 -24.98 -9.38 -24.40
CA SER A 292 -25.96 -10.39 -24.81
C SER A 292 -26.99 -10.59 -23.68
N SER A 293 -28.25 -10.80 -24.06
CA SER A 293 -29.36 -11.06 -23.11
C SER A 293 -29.24 -12.39 -22.37
N ASP A 294 -28.06 -13.02 -22.36
CA ASP A 294 -27.83 -14.29 -21.70
C ASP A 294 -27.33 -14.05 -20.26
N PRO A 295 -28.19 -14.21 -19.24
CA PRO A 295 -27.80 -14.04 -17.85
C PRO A 295 -26.74 -15.07 -17.39
N SER A 296 -26.45 -16.12 -18.17
CA SER A 296 -25.40 -17.09 -17.86
C SER A 296 -23.98 -16.63 -18.25
N GLU A 297 -23.83 -15.64 -19.14
CA GLU A 297 -22.54 -14.98 -19.49
C GLU A 297 -22.23 -13.76 -18.61
N THR A 298 -22.99 -13.54 -17.53
CA THR A 298 -22.86 -12.38 -16.64
C THR A 298 -21.61 -12.37 -15.75
N SER A 299 -20.67 -13.28 -15.98
CA SER A 299 -19.33 -13.35 -15.38
C SER A 299 -18.39 -12.20 -15.79
N GLY A 300 -18.89 -11.11 -16.41
CA GLY A 300 -18.07 -10.29 -17.31
C GLY A 300 -17.89 -8.79 -17.03
N GLN A 301 -18.17 -8.29 -15.82
CA GLN A 301 -17.79 -6.92 -15.44
C GLN A 301 -17.13 -6.89 -14.06
N TRP A 302 -15.97 -7.54 -13.95
CA TRP A 302 -15.11 -7.38 -12.78
C TRP A 302 -14.59 -5.96 -12.77
N ILE A 303 -15.18 -5.09 -11.95
CA ILE A 303 -14.56 -3.83 -11.57
C ILE A 303 -13.49 -4.21 -10.55
N TYR A 304 -12.25 -4.15 -11.00
CA TYR A 304 -11.08 -4.44 -10.18
C TYR A 304 -10.74 -3.27 -9.26
N SER A 305 -10.99 -2.04 -9.72
CA SER A 305 -10.63 -0.84 -8.99
C SER A 305 -11.55 0.32 -9.33
N ILE A 306 -11.72 1.21 -8.36
CA ILE A 306 -12.35 2.51 -8.54
C ILE A 306 -11.37 3.63 -8.20
N LEU A 307 -11.47 4.77 -8.88
CA LEU A 307 -10.61 5.93 -8.63
C LEU A 307 -11.39 7.23 -8.72
N ALA A 308 -11.04 8.20 -7.89
CA ALA A 308 -11.55 9.56 -8.00
C ALA A 308 -10.55 10.45 -8.75
N ARG A 309 -10.99 11.13 -9.81
CA ARG A 309 -10.18 12.10 -10.56
C ARG A 309 -11.02 13.12 -11.31
N GLN A 310 -10.65 14.41 -11.21
CA GLN A 310 -11.22 15.49 -12.04
C GLN A 310 -12.76 15.44 -12.13
N ALA A 311 -13.42 15.38 -10.97
CA ALA A 311 -14.88 15.28 -10.83
C ALA A 311 -15.53 13.98 -11.34
N ASN A 312 -14.74 12.96 -11.69
CA ASN A 312 -15.24 11.65 -12.12
C ASN A 312 -14.76 10.54 -11.17
N LEU A 313 -15.64 9.56 -10.98
CA LEU A 313 -15.32 8.23 -10.51
C LEU A 313 -14.99 7.35 -11.73
N LEU A 314 -13.81 6.74 -11.72
CA LEU A 314 -13.33 5.87 -12.77
C LEU A 314 -13.49 4.43 -12.31
N TYR A 315 -14.09 3.61 -13.15
CA TYR A 315 -14.23 2.18 -13.00
C TYR A 315 -13.24 1.51 -13.92
N ILE A 316 -12.39 0.67 -13.36
CA ILE A 316 -11.41 -0.08 -14.12
C ILE A 316 -11.82 -1.54 -14.09
N GLY A 317 -12.16 -2.08 -15.25
CA GLY A 317 -12.56 -3.46 -15.39
C GLY A 317 -12.05 -4.10 -16.68
N VAL A 318 -12.52 -5.32 -16.96
CA VAL A 318 -12.09 -6.14 -18.12
C VAL A 318 -12.23 -5.40 -19.46
N ARG A 319 -13.24 -4.53 -19.59
CA ARG A 319 -13.57 -3.83 -20.84
C ARG A 319 -12.87 -2.47 -21.01
N GLY A 320 -12.09 -2.06 -20.01
CA GLY A 320 -11.33 -0.82 -20.04
C GLY A 320 -11.64 0.09 -18.86
N VAL A 321 -11.48 1.39 -19.10
CA VAL A 321 -11.67 2.42 -18.08
C VAL A 321 -12.93 3.19 -18.41
N HIS A 322 -13.88 3.18 -17.49
CA HIS A 322 -15.16 3.87 -17.65
C HIS A 322 -15.24 5.02 -16.65
N GLY A 323 -15.58 6.21 -17.12
CA GLY A 323 -15.73 7.37 -16.26
C GLY A 323 -17.19 7.70 -16.01
N LEU A 324 -17.50 7.96 -14.75
CA LEU A 324 -18.80 8.42 -14.29
C LEU A 324 -18.61 9.73 -13.52
N PRO A 325 -19.36 10.81 -13.81
CA PRO A 325 -19.29 12.00 -12.98
C PRO A 325 -19.71 11.68 -11.55
N PHE A 326 -19.18 12.42 -10.58
CA PHE A 326 -19.69 12.30 -9.22
C PHE A 326 -21.18 12.63 -9.19
N PRO A 327 -21.97 11.89 -8.39
CA PRO A 327 -23.38 12.20 -8.24
C PRO A 327 -23.55 13.60 -7.63
N ASP A 328 -24.43 14.41 -8.24
CA ASP A 328 -24.86 15.67 -7.66
C ASP A 328 -25.54 15.47 -6.28
N ASP A 329 -25.55 16.54 -5.47
CA ASP A 329 -26.16 16.53 -4.13
C ASP A 329 -27.64 16.12 -4.14
N SER A 330 -28.36 16.34 -5.24
CA SER A 330 -29.75 15.92 -5.42
C SER A 330 -29.96 14.41 -5.45
N PHE A 331 -28.91 13.62 -5.72
CA PHE A 331 -28.99 12.16 -5.72
C PHE A 331 -28.80 11.54 -4.32
N TYR A 332 -28.33 12.33 -3.35
CA TYR A 332 -28.09 11.84 -2.00
C TYR A 332 -29.38 11.79 -1.18
N ARG A 333 -29.48 10.75 -0.36
CA ARG A 333 -30.59 10.48 0.55
C ARG A 333 -30.08 10.36 1.96
N ALA A 334 -30.86 10.85 2.93
CA ALA A 334 -30.53 10.68 4.34
C ALA A 334 -30.49 9.19 4.72
N ILE A 335 -29.49 8.82 5.52
CA ILE A 335 -29.37 7.53 6.20
C ILE A 335 -30.23 7.59 7.46
N GLN A 336 -31.00 6.54 7.72
CA GLN A 336 -31.83 6.40 8.94
C GLN A 336 -31.28 5.22 9.75
N ASP A 337 -31.02 5.44 11.04
CA ASP A 337 -30.53 4.42 11.98
C ASP A 337 -29.26 3.67 11.53
N ASP A 338 -28.36 4.38 10.83
CA ASP A 338 -27.14 3.84 10.21
C ASP A 338 -27.42 2.76 9.15
N GLU A 339 -28.66 2.62 8.68
CA GLU A 339 -29.05 1.65 7.67
C GLU A 339 -29.37 2.31 6.33
N VAL A 340 -28.86 1.71 5.26
CA VAL A 340 -29.34 1.93 3.90
C VAL A 340 -30.57 1.03 3.74
N PRO A 341 -31.80 1.58 3.68
CA PRO A 341 -33.00 0.77 3.58
C PRO A 341 -32.90 -0.18 2.37
N SER A 342 -33.21 -1.47 2.56
CA SER A 342 -33.29 -2.45 1.48
C SER A 342 -34.34 -1.98 0.48
N ARG A 343 -33.88 -1.42 -0.63
CA ARG A 343 -34.76 -0.85 -1.65
C ARG A 343 -34.89 -1.82 -2.81
N ARG A 344 -36.08 -1.81 -3.41
CA ARG A 344 -36.38 -2.49 -4.68
C ARG A 344 -35.46 -1.94 -5.79
N PRO A 345 -35.09 -2.75 -6.79
CA PRO A 345 -34.21 -2.36 -7.91
C PRO A 345 -34.58 -1.04 -8.59
N SER A 346 -35.87 -0.69 -8.64
CA SER A 346 -36.41 0.54 -9.24
C SER A 346 -35.86 1.87 -8.69
N GLN A 347 -35.10 1.84 -7.59
CA GLN A 347 -34.54 3.05 -6.97
C GLN A 347 -33.01 3.12 -7.08
N ILE A 348 -32.39 2.10 -7.66
CA ILE A 348 -31.00 2.12 -8.07
C ILE A 348 -30.95 2.88 -9.39
N LEU A 349 -30.16 3.95 -9.43
CA LEU A 349 -30.01 4.71 -10.66
C LEU A 349 -29.20 3.87 -11.64
N GLU A 350 -29.71 3.68 -12.85
CA GLU A 350 -28.89 3.23 -13.97
C GLU A 350 -28.27 4.49 -14.57
N VAL A 351 -26.97 4.67 -14.35
CA VAL A 351 -26.26 5.84 -14.85
C VAL A 351 -25.35 5.38 -15.99
N PRO A 352 -25.57 5.86 -17.23
CA PRO A 352 -24.65 5.57 -18.30
C PRO A 352 -23.29 6.22 -17.99
N PHE A 353 -22.22 5.55 -18.39
CA PHE A 353 -20.89 6.15 -18.29
C PHE A 353 -20.84 7.43 -19.12
N ALA A 354 -20.23 8.48 -18.57
CA ALA A 354 -19.98 9.71 -19.32
C ALA A 354 -18.96 9.48 -20.44
N PHE A 355 -18.02 8.57 -20.22
CA PHE A 355 -17.10 8.11 -21.24
C PHE A 355 -16.65 6.68 -20.98
N THR A 356 -16.30 6.00 -22.05
CA THR A 356 -15.62 4.71 -22.00
C THR A 356 -14.34 4.85 -22.81
N ILE A 357 -13.22 4.51 -22.20
CA ILE A 357 -11.97 4.33 -22.90
C ILE A 357 -11.85 2.84 -23.15
N PRO A 358 -12.25 2.35 -24.33
CA PRO A 358 -12.11 0.94 -24.64
C PRO A 358 -10.63 0.60 -24.60
N HIS A 359 -10.30 -0.33 -23.74
CA HIS A 359 -8.98 -0.93 -23.72
C HIS A 359 -9.23 -2.38 -23.33
N PRO A 360 -8.94 -3.37 -24.21
CA PRO A 360 -8.71 -4.70 -23.72
C PRO A 360 -7.45 -4.53 -22.90
N LEU A 361 -7.55 -4.31 -21.58
CA LEU A 361 -6.42 -4.67 -20.73
C LEU A 361 -6.14 -6.10 -21.18
N ASP A 362 -4.98 -6.30 -21.82
CA ASP A 362 -4.65 -7.56 -22.49
C ASP A 362 -4.40 -8.62 -21.41
N ILE A 363 -5.51 -8.98 -20.78
CA ILE A 363 -5.75 -9.97 -19.75
C ILE A 363 -6.36 -11.19 -20.46
N ALA A 364 -6.09 -11.32 -21.77
CA ALA A 364 -6.51 -12.47 -22.56
C ALA A 364 -5.71 -13.69 -22.09
N GLY A 365 -6.23 -14.40 -21.07
CA GLY A 365 -5.57 -15.60 -20.53
C GLY A 365 -6.33 -16.25 -19.38
N SER A 366 -6.77 -15.50 -18.38
CA SER A 366 -7.65 -16.01 -17.32
C SER A 366 -8.17 -14.84 -16.47
N PRO A 367 -9.51 -14.58 -16.43
CA PRO A 367 -10.07 -13.55 -15.55
C PRO A 367 -9.85 -13.86 -14.06
N GLU A 368 -9.56 -15.11 -13.71
CA GLU A 368 -9.37 -15.57 -12.32
C GLU A 368 -7.98 -15.24 -11.74
N GLY A 369 -6.99 -14.89 -12.58
CA GLY A 369 -5.63 -14.59 -12.13
C GLY A 369 -5.19 -13.13 -12.30
N ALA A 370 -6.04 -12.29 -12.87
CA ALA A 370 -5.66 -10.94 -13.24
C ALA A 370 -5.83 -9.97 -12.08
N CYS A 371 -4.74 -9.31 -11.67
CA CYS A 371 -4.79 -8.30 -10.65
C CYS A 371 -4.47 -6.93 -11.24
N VAL A 372 -5.41 -5.98 -11.05
CA VAL A 372 -5.27 -4.60 -11.51
C VAL A 372 -5.03 -3.70 -10.31
N THR A 373 -3.80 -3.21 -10.14
CA THR A 373 -3.51 -2.13 -9.20
C THR A 373 -3.52 -0.81 -9.94
N VAL A 374 -4.08 0.20 -9.28
CA VAL A 374 -3.87 1.59 -9.69
C VAL A 374 -2.83 2.20 -8.78
N LEU A 375 -1.79 2.75 -9.39
CA LEU A 375 -0.82 3.57 -8.69
C LEU A 375 -1.23 5.03 -8.81
N ARG A 376 -1.60 5.60 -7.66
CA ARG A 376 -1.91 7.03 -7.54
C ARG A 376 -0.58 7.80 -7.60
N ASN A 377 -0.49 8.80 -8.49
CA ASN A 377 0.60 9.78 -8.55
C ASN A 377 2.03 9.24 -8.73
N ILE A 378 2.24 8.36 -9.71
CA ILE A 378 3.58 7.94 -10.13
C ILE A 378 4.43 9.08 -10.70
N SER A 379 3.77 10.11 -11.23
CA SER A 379 4.44 11.28 -11.79
C SER A 379 3.42 12.38 -12.11
N ASN A 380 3.91 13.56 -12.49
CA ASN A 380 3.11 14.61 -13.12
C ASN A 380 2.37 14.15 -14.39
N THR A 381 2.62 12.93 -14.89
CA THR A 381 2.02 12.41 -16.13
C THR A 381 0.67 11.71 -15.92
N GLY A 382 0.24 11.51 -14.67
CA GLY A 382 -1.09 10.96 -14.33
C GLY A 382 -1.06 9.58 -13.66
N PRO A 383 -2.25 9.00 -13.39
CA PRO A 383 -2.43 7.70 -12.82
C PRO A 383 -2.01 6.63 -13.82
N VAL A 384 -1.47 5.57 -13.25
CA VAL A 384 -0.93 4.46 -14.00
C VAL A 384 -1.67 3.20 -13.59
N ILE A 385 -2.15 2.47 -14.58
CA ILE A 385 -2.85 1.21 -14.39
C ILE A 385 -1.88 0.08 -14.74
N TYR A 386 -1.83 -0.94 -13.90
CA TYR A 386 -1.07 -2.14 -14.18
C TYR A 386 -2.02 -3.30 -14.38
N GLY A 387 -1.82 -4.04 -15.47
CA GLY A 387 -2.42 -5.35 -15.62
C GLY A 387 -1.35 -6.41 -15.39
N VAL A 388 -1.59 -7.32 -14.45
CA VAL A 388 -0.87 -8.60 -14.39
C VAL A 388 -1.77 -9.64 -15.02
N GLY A 389 -1.32 -10.29 -16.09
CA GLY A 389 -2.03 -11.42 -16.71
C GLY A 389 -1.09 -12.61 -16.84
N GLU A 390 -1.60 -13.81 -16.62
CA GLU A 390 -0.88 -15.03 -17.01
C GLU A 390 -0.78 -15.07 -18.54
N THR A 391 0.41 -15.37 -19.05
CA THR A 391 0.65 -15.54 -20.48
C THR A 391 0.95 -16.99 -20.79
N ASP A 392 0.29 -17.54 -21.81
CA ASP A 392 0.52 -18.89 -22.33
C ASP A 392 1.93 -19.02 -22.92
N TYR A 393 2.92 -19.29 -22.06
CA TYR A 393 4.26 -19.68 -22.48
C TYR A 393 4.33 -21.20 -22.66
N SER A 394 3.56 -21.70 -23.64
CA SER A 394 3.32 -23.13 -23.96
C SER A 394 4.56 -24.01 -24.23
N LYS A 395 5.78 -23.48 -24.13
CA LYS A 395 7.02 -24.22 -24.43
C LYS A 395 7.86 -24.59 -23.21
N PHE A 396 7.59 -24.05 -22.02
CA PHE A 396 8.33 -24.37 -20.81
C PHE A 396 7.35 -24.44 -19.64
N LEU A 397 7.53 -25.39 -18.71
CA LEU A 397 6.76 -25.58 -17.47
C LEU A 397 6.89 -24.37 -16.50
N ARG A 398 6.66 -23.15 -17.00
CA ARG A 398 6.94 -21.89 -16.33
C ARG A 398 5.73 -20.99 -16.47
N THR A 399 5.16 -20.59 -15.35
CA THR A 399 4.18 -19.51 -15.31
C THR A 399 4.90 -18.19 -15.61
N ALA A 400 4.43 -17.49 -16.62
CA ALA A 400 4.92 -16.17 -17.00
C ALA A 400 3.79 -15.16 -16.86
N PHE A 401 4.08 -14.04 -16.21
CA PHE A 401 3.13 -12.95 -16.03
C PHE A 401 3.52 -11.78 -16.92
N ALA A 402 2.61 -11.30 -17.76
CA ALA A 402 2.76 -10.00 -18.41
C ALA A 402 2.37 -8.90 -17.43
N LEU A 403 3.27 -7.97 -17.22
CA LEU A 403 3.07 -6.74 -16.48
C LEU A 403 2.98 -5.59 -17.47
N ASN A 404 1.75 -5.14 -17.71
CA ASN A 404 1.45 -4.06 -18.64
C ASN A 404 1.24 -2.75 -17.87
N LEU A 405 2.05 -1.75 -18.19
CA LEU A 405 2.01 -0.38 -17.66
C LEU A 405 1.18 0.49 -18.59
N TYR A 406 0.06 1.04 -18.12
CA TYR A 406 -0.79 1.92 -18.89
C TYR A 406 -0.81 3.34 -18.33
N HIS A 407 -0.62 4.35 -19.18
CA HIS A 407 -0.83 5.74 -18.85
C HIS A 407 -2.27 6.14 -19.15
N LEU A 408 -2.98 6.63 -18.14
CA LEU A 408 -4.34 7.12 -18.28
C LEU A 408 -4.36 8.65 -18.36
N HIS A 409 -4.60 9.14 -19.57
CA HIS A 409 -4.84 10.55 -19.84
C HIS A 409 -6.35 10.81 -19.89
N ILE A 410 -6.85 11.61 -18.94
CA ILE A 410 -8.25 12.04 -18.90
C ILE A 410 -8.30 13.47 -19.37
N ASN A 411 -9.06 13.73 -20.42
CA ASN A 411 -9.32 15.09 -20.87
C ASN A 411 -10.57 15.60 -20.12
N PRO A 412 -10.44 16.53 -19.16
CA PRO A 412 -11.58 17.02 -18.40
C PRO A 412 -12.53 17.87 -19.25
N ALA A 413 -12.04 18.48 -20.34
CA ALA A 413 -12.86 19.31 -21.23
C ALA A 413 -13.71 18.47 -22.20
N ASP A 414 -13.19 17.32 -22.59
CA ASP A 414 -13.90 16.35 -23.43
C ASP A 414 -13.53 14.92 -23.03
N PRO A 415 -14.26 14.33 -22.08
CA PRO A 415 -13.93 13.02 -21.55
C PRO A 415 -13.93 11.91 -22.61
N SER A 416 -14.64 12.09 -23.73
CA SER A 416 -14.65 11.14 -24.85
C SER A 416 -13.30 11.04 -25.57
N THR A 417 -12.44 12.06 -25.44
CA THR A 417 -11.07 12.08 -25.98
C THR A 417 -10.02 11.57 -24.98
N SER A 418 -10.46 11.06 -23.83
CA SER A 418 -9.56 10.42 -22.87
C SER A 418 -8.94 9.17 -23.48
N THR A 419 -7.67 8.91 -23.18
CA THR A 419 -6.93 7.79 -23.77
C THR A 419 -6.22 6.98 -22.70
N VAL A 420 -6.20 5.67 -22.88
CA VAL A 420 -5.33 4.73 -22.16
C VAL A 420 -4.27 4.31 -23.17
N ARG A 421 -2.99 4.53 -22.83
CA ARG A 421 -1.87 4.14 -23.69
C ARG A 421 -0.97 3.17 -22.96
N LEU A 422 -0.64 2.05 -23.59
CA LEU A 422 0.42 1.16 -23.10
C LEU A 422 1.73 1.95 -23.11
N ALA A 423 2.23 2.25 -21.92
CA ALA A 423 3.51 2.93 -21.75
C ALA A 423 4.67 1.93 -21.74
N GLY A 424 4.46 0.71 -21.23
CA GLY A 424 5.46 -0.35 -21.23
C GLY A 424 4.86 -1.73 -20.94
N SER A 425 5.59 -2.78 -21.29
CA SER A 425 5.23 -4.16 -20.96
C SER A 425 6.49 -4.91 -20.54
N SER A 426 6.39 -5.73 -19.49
CA SER A 426 7.45 -6.63 -19.04
C SER A 426 6.89 -8.02 -18.80
N VAL A 427 7.71 -9.04 -18.97
CA VAL A 427 7.33 -10.42 -18.64
C VAL A 427 8.10 -10.87 -17.41
N ILE A 428 7.36 -11.11 -16.33
CA ILE A 428 7.87 -11.75 -15.12
C ILE A 428 7.76 -13.27 -15.33
N ALA A 429 8.81 -13.88 -15.86
CA ALA A 429 8.91 -15.34 -15.92
C ALA A 429 9.32 -15.90 -14.55
N SER A 430 8.54 -16.82 -13.99
CA SER A 430 8.94 -17.60 -12.82
C SER A 430 9.36 -19.01 -13.24
N THR A 431 10.28 -19.62 -12.51
CA THR A 431 10.56 -21.07 -12.62
C THR A 431 9.55 -21.91 -11.86
N PHE A 432 8.75 -21.29 -11.00
CA PHE A 432 7.74 -21.92 -10.16
C PHE A 432 6.35 -21.52 -10.64
N HIS A 433 5.38 -22.40 -10.44
CA HIS A 433 3.99 -22.00 -10.51
C HIS A 433 3.72 -21.05 -9.36
N LEU A 434 3.41 -19.81 -9.68
CA LEU A 434 3.11 -18.78 -8.71
C LEU A 434 1.63 -18.43 -8.82
N GLU A 435 0.97 -18.24 -7.70
CA GLU A 435 -0.36 -17.65 -7.64
C GLU A 435 -0.22 -16.22 -7.09
N PRO A 436 -0.79 -15.20 -7.76
CA PRO A 436 -0.77 -13.84 -7.26
C PRO A 436 -1.61 -13.76 -5.98
N LEU A 437 -0.98 -13.42 -4.85
CA LEU A 437 -1.66 -13.19 -3.59
C LEU A 437 -2.11 -11.73 -3.46
N HIS A 438 -1.21 -10.80 -3.77
CA HIS A 438 -1.45 -9.36 -3.60
C HIS A 438 -0.48 -8.55 -4.46
N ASN A 439 -0.86 -7.33 -4.81
CA ASN A 439 0.05 -6.34 -5.38
C ASN A 439 -0.10 -4.98 -4.69
N PHE A 440 0.94 -4.17 -4.71
CA PHE A 440 0.96 -2.93 -3.96
C PHE A 440 1.91 -1.89 -4.56
N PRO A 441 1.60 -0.58 -4.43
CA PRO A 441 2.59 0.48 -4.63
C PRO A 441 3.81 0.25 -3.72
N CYS A 442 5.02 0.46 -4.21
CA CYS A 442 6.27 0.47 -3.41
C CYS A 442 6.99 1.83 -3.47
N GLY A 443 6.29 2.86 -3.90
CA GLY A 443 6.85 4.16 -4.24
C GLY A 443 6.26 4.67 -5.55
N PRO A 444 6.72 5.85 -6.02
CA PRO A 444 6.19 6.47 -7.22
C PRO A 444 6.44 5.62 -8.45
N ASP A 445 7.55 4.89 -8.55
CA ASP A 445 7.93 4.15 -9.76
C ASP A 445 8.06 2.64 -9.55
N LYS A 446 7.49 2.10 -8.47
CA LYS A 446 7.66 0.70 -8.08
C LYS A 446 6.34 0.02 -7.75
N VAL A 447 6.20 -1.23 -8.18
CA VAL A 447 5.14 -2.15 -7.75
C VAL A 447 5.78 -3.35 -7.13
N GLY A 448 5.29 -3.75 -5.96
CA GLY A 448 5.57 -5.07 -5.45
C GLY A 448 4.40 -6.02 -5.69
N PHE A 449 4.76 -7.27 -5.90
CA PHE A 449 3.86 -8.40 -6.05
C PHE A 449 4.23 -9.42 -5.00
N LEU A 450 3.21 -9.94 -4.33
CA LEU A 450 3.28 -11.07 -3.44
C LEU A 450 2.69 -12.28 -4.16
N TRP A 451 3.41 -13.39 -4.11
CA TRP A 451 3.01 -14.63 -4.75
C TRP A 451 3.11 -15.79 -3.75
N SER A 452 2.17 -16.73 -3.84
CA SER A 452 2.29 -18.06 -3.23
C SER A 452 2.78 -19.05 -4.27
N ASN A 453 3.50 -20.08 -3.83
CA ASN A 453 3.65 -21.30 -4.61
C ASN A 453 2.69 -22.35 -4.04
N PRO A 454 1.56 -22.66 -4.69
CA PRO A 454 0.57 -23.61 -4.18
C PRO A 454 1.02 -25.08 -4.30
N TYR A 455 2.01 -25.37 -5.14
CA TYR A 455 2.44 -26.73 -5.49
C TYR A 455 3.74 -27.16 -4.78
N VAL A 456 3.91 -26.79 -3.51
CA VAL A 456 4.98 -27.40 -2.71
C VAL A 456 4.59 -28.86 -2.49
N ASP A 457 5.32 -29.79 -3.13
CA ASP A 457 5.08 -31.23 -3.06
C ASP A 457 5.04 -31.66 -1.58
N VAL A 458 3.88 -32.14 -1.15
CA VAL A 458 3.57 -32.53 0.25
C VAL A 458 4.50 -33.64 0.77
N ASP A 459 5.21 -34.33 -0.13
CA ASP A 459 6.10 -35.44 0.18
C ASP A 459 7.55 -35.04 0.49
N VAL A 460 7.88 -33.75 0.43
CA VAL A 460 9.15 -33.21 0.95
C VAL A 460 8.80 -32.25 2.07
N ASP A 461 9.47 -32.32 3.22
CA ASP A 461 9.31 -31.46 4.41
C ASP A 461 9.60 -29.96 4.16
N GLU A 462 9.21 -29.43 3.00
CA GLU A 462 9.56 -28.11 2.50
C GLU A 462 8.43 -27.11 2.71
N ASN A 463 8.84 -26.01 3.30
CA ASN A 463 7.99 -24.95 3.83
C ASN A 463 7.23 -24.21 2.71
N ALA A 464 6.02 -23.74 3.03
CA ALA A 464 5.31 -22.78 2.19
C ALA A 464 6.22 -21.58 1.87
N THR A 465 6.55 -21.41 0.58
CA THR A 465 7.40 -20.31 0.14
C THR A 465 6.55 -19.17 -0.37
N ILE A 466 6.59 -18.03 0.32
CA ILE A 466 6.05 -16.78 -0.22
C ILE A 466 7.15 -16.13 -1.07
N HIS A 467 6.82 -15.81 -2.32
CA HIS A 467 7.71 -15.05 -3.18
C HIS A 467 7.26 -13.60 -3.22
N ILE A 468 8.20 -12.66 -3.12
CA ILE A 468 7.94 -11.24 -3.34
C ILE A 468 8.76 -10.80 -4.55
N SER A 469 8.19 -10.00 -5.43
CA SER A 469 8.93 -9.39 -6.53
C SER A 469 8.63 -7.92 -6.60
N ILE A 470 9.66 -7.07 -6.65
CA ILE A 470 9.50 -5.63 -6.87
C ILE A 470 9.95 -5.28 -8.29
N THR A 471 9.02 -4.71 -9.04
CA THR A 471 9.30 -4.19 -10.38
C THR A 471 9.38 -2.68 -10.34
N ARG A 472 10.49 -2.13 -10.83
CA ARG A 472 10.70 -0.70 -10.99
C ARG A 472 10.46 -0.28 -12.44
N PHE A 473 9.78 0.84 -12.64
CA PHE A 473 9.49 1.43 -13.95
C PHE A 473 10.30 2.71 -14.12
N THR A 474 11.35 2.68 -14.93
CA THR A 474 12.06 3.92 -15.28
C THR A 474 11.43 4.52 -16.52
N SER A 475 10.86 5.72 -16.39
CA SER A 475 10.45 6.49 -17.56
C SER A 475 11.69 7.14 -18.15
N THR A 476 12.24 6.55 -19.23
CA THR A 476 13.27 7.20 -20.05
C THR A 476 12.61 8.23 -20.97
N ALA A 477 11.97 9.24 -20.40
CA ALA A 477 11.55 10.41 -21.15
C ALA A 477 12.81 11.20 -21.55
N THR A 478 13.44 10.80 -22.66
CA THR A 478 14.47 11.62 -23.29
C THR A 478 13.78 12.90 -23.77
N SER A 479 14.05 14.01 -23.11
CA SER A 479 13.58 15.33 -23.53
C SER A 479 14.32 15.73 -24.82
N ALA A 480 13.96 15.13 -25.95
CA ALA A 480 14.36 15.63 -27.24
C ALA A 480 13.61 16.94 -27.49
N MET A 481 14.22 18.07 -27.09
CA MET A 481 13.84 19.40 -27.57
C MET A 481 14.21 19.51 -29.06
N GLY A 482 13.46 18.81 -29.92
CA GLY A 482 13.51 18.95 -31.37
C GLY A 482 12.19 19.55 -31.87
N PRO A 483 12.20 20.49 -32.82
CA PRO A 483 10.98 21.02 -33.40
C PRO A 483 10.20 19.88 -34.08
N ALA A 484 8.90 19.82 -33.76
CA ALA A 484 7.99 18.74 -34.12
C ALA A 484 7.99 18.43 -35.63
N SER A 485 8.45 17.22 -35.99
CA SER A 485 8.02 16.53 -37.20
C SER A 485 6.90 15.57 -36.81
N THR A 486 5.75 15.68 -37.48
CA THR A 486 4.47 14.98 -37.22
C THR A 486 4.47 13.49 -37.61
N THR A 487 5.55 12.77 -37.33
CA THR A 487 5.60 11.31 -37.50
C THR A 487 5.67 10.67 -36.13
N GLU A 488 4.66 9.88 -35.82
CA GLU A 488 4.49 9.12 -34.57
C GLU A 488 5.73 8.26 -34.27
N THR A 489 6.68 8.79 -33.52
CA THR A 489 7.73 7.99 -32.88
C THR A 489 7.31 7.69 -31.45
N SER A 490 6.69 6.52 -31.27
CA SER A 490 6.56 5.85 -29.98
C SER A 490 7.96 5.53 -29.45
N SER A 491 8.43 6.30 -28.47
CA SER A 491 9.53 5.82 -27.63
C SER A 491 8.90 4.95 -26.54
N PRO A 492 9.12 3.62 -26.51
CA PRO A 492 8.59 2.79 -25.44
C PRO A 492 9.26 3.20 -24.12
N ALA A 493 8.50 3.26 -23.02
CA ALA A 493 9.12 3.29 -21.71
C ALA A 493 9.89 1.97 -21.55
N VAL A 494 11.18 2.03 -21.24
CA VAL A 494 12.01 0.84 -21.04
C VAL A 494 11.88 0.43 -19.59
N ILE A 495 11.40 -0.78 -19.34
CA ILE A 495 11.47 -1.40 -18.01
C ILE A 495 12.92 -1.88 -17.84
N GLU A 496 13.75 -1.07 -17.18
CA GLU A 496 15.20 -1.34 -17.10
C GLU A 496 15.56 -2.45 -16.12
N SER A 497 14.72 -2.75 -15.11
CA SER A 497 15.01 -3.83 -14.17
C SER A 497 13.78 -4.29 -13.37
N THR A 498 13.51 -5.60 -13.41
CA THR A 498 12.75 -6.29 -12.36
C THR A 498 13.76 -6.76 -11.32
N LEU A 499 13.77 -6.14 -10.14
CA LEU A 499 14.53 -6.65 -9.02
C LEU A 499 13.75 -7.84 -8.45
N LYS A 500 14.13 -9.05 -8.86
CA LYS A 500 13.60 -10.28 -8.26
C LYS A 500 14.36 -10.56 -6.97
N GLU A 501 13.94 -9.96 -5.88
CA GLU A 501 14.34 -10.41 -4.55
C GLU A 501 13.45 -11.56 -4.11
N THR A 502 13.86 -12.78 -4.46
CA THR A 502 13.20 -13.98 -3.94
C THR A 502 13.59 -14.16 -2.48
N ILE A 503 12.73 -13.76 -1.56
CA ILE A 503 12.84 -14.20 -0.17
C ILE A 503 12.34 -15.63 -0.12
N LYS A 504 13.26 -16.59 0.02
CA LYS A 504 12.88 -17.96 0.36
C LYS A 504 12.67 -18.03 1.86
N TRP A 505 11.43 -18.18 2.29
CA TRP A 505 11.14 -18.51 3.68
C TRP A 505 11.16 -20.02 3.85
N SER A 506 12.13 -20.49 4.62
CA SER A 506 12.18 -21.86 5.10
C SER A 506 12.01 -21.84 6.63
N ARG A 507 10.77 -21.69 7.09
CA ARG A 507 10.43 -21.97 8.49
C ARG A 507 9.37 -23.07 8.51
N SER A 508 9.72 -24.16 9.16
CA SER A 508 8.77 -25.17 9.60
C SER A 508 8.25 -24.73 10.98
N PRO A 509 6.95 -24.78 11.28
CA PRO A 509 5.84 -24.84 10.35
C PRO A 509 4.77 -23.80 10.70
N GLY A 510 4.43 -22.95 9.75
CA GLY A 510 3.29 -22.06 9.93
C GLY A 510 2.81 -21.53 8.59
N VAL A 511 1.50 -21.58 8.37
CA VAL A 511 0.90 -20.97 7.19
C VAL A 511 0.79 -19.46 7.48
N PRO A 512 1.36 -18.60 6.63
CA PRO A 512 1.17 -17.15 6.77
C PRO A 512 -0.31 -16.85 6.57
N ARG A 513 -0.97 -16.31 7.59
CA ARG A 513 -2.42 -16.11 7.58
C ARG A 513 -2.83 -14.75 7.09
N VAL A 514 -2.09 -13.73 7.54
CA VAL A 514 -2.36 -12.33 7.23
C VAL A 514 -1.03 -11.63 7.02
N TYR A 515 -0.96 -10.77 6.02
CA TYR A 515 0.20 -9.91 5.83
C TYR A 515 -0.26 -8.50 5.49
N SER A 516 0.57 -7.52 5.82
CA SER A 516 0.38 -6.13 5.43
C SER A 516 1.72 -5.54 5.07
N LEU A 517 1.77 -4.87 3.92
CA LEU A 517 2.95 -4.14 3.53
C LEU A 517 2.73 -2.62 3.59
N CYS A 518 3.65 -1.93 4.26
CA CYS A 518 3.79 -0.50 4.16
C CYS A 518 4.60 -0.13 2.91
N ALA A 519 3.90 0.25 1.85
CA ALA A 519 4.45 0.80 0.61
C ALA A 519 5.53 1.89 0.83
N ALA A 520 5.26 2.79 1.77
CA ALA A 520 6.09 3.95 2.09
C ALA A 520 7.47 3.57 2.64
N THR A 521 7.54 2.52 3.46
CA THR A 521 8.79 2.09 4.09
C THR A 521 9.35 0.82 3.48
N GLY A 522 8.62 0.18 2.56
CA GLY A 522 8.94 -1.17 2.07
C GLY A 522 8.94 -2.22 3.17
N ARG A 523 8.11 -2.07 4.21
CA ARG A 523 8.07 -3.03 5.32
C ARG A 523 6.93 -4.01 5.18
N LEU A 524 7.16 -5.28 5.47
CA LEU A 524 6.16 -6.33 5.47
C LEU A 524 5.91 -6.81 6.89
N ALA A 525 4.69 -6.72 7.38
CA ALA A 525 4.22 -7.40 8.58
C ALA A 525 3.56 -8.72 8.15
N VAL A 526 3.94 -9.85 8.73
CA VAL A 526 3.38 -11.19 8.46
C VAL A 526 2.95 -11.82 9.79
N LEU A 527 1.69 -12.24 9.87
CA LEU A 527 1.13 -13.00 10.97
C LEU A 527 1.09 -14.48 10.59
N TRP A 528 1.76 -15.30 11.38
CA TRP A 528 1.86 -16.75 11.21
C TRP A 528 0.98 -17.48 12.23
N ASP A 529 0.29 -18.53 11.79
CA ASP A 529 -0.27 -19.55 12.69
C ASP A 529 0.84 -20.56 12.98
N LEU A 530 1.15 -20.83 14.25
CA LEU A 530 2.09 -21.89 14.63
C LEU A 530 1.34 -23.24 14.68
N GLU A 531 2.01 -24.32 14.29
CA GLU A 531 1.43 -25.61 13.86
C GLU A 531 0.71 -26.45 14.92
N ASP A 532 0.28 -25.89 16.05
CA ASP A 532 -0.59 -26.59 16.98
C ASP A 532 -2.05 -26.13 16.79
N PRO A 533 -2.82 -26.74 15.88
CA PRO A 533 -4.23 -26.39 15.65
C PRO A 533 -5.11 -26.66 16.87
N GLU A 534 -4.63 -27.42 17.87
CA GLU A 534 -5.34 -27.61 19.14
C GLU A 534 -5.04 -26.49 20.14
N ASN A 535 -4.00 -25.70 19.88
CA ASN A 535 -3.57 -24.59 20.71
C ASN A 535 -3.61 -23.29 19.89
N ASP A 536 -4.84 -22.79 19.69
CA ASP A 536 -5.21 -21.51 19.03
C ASP A 536 -4.48 -20.25 19.57
N SER A 537 -3.58 -20.41 20.54
CA SER A 537 -2.92 -19.33 21.27
C SER A 537 -1.58 -18.88 20.70
N ASP A 538 -0.92 -19.69 19.85
CA ASP A 538 0.42 -19.40 19.39
C ASP A 538 0.43 -18.83 17.96
N ARG A 539 0.35 -17.49 17.89
CA ARG A 539 0.58 -16.74 16.65
C ARG A 539 1.84 -15.90 16.75
N LEU A 540 2.54 -15.76 15.62
CA LEU A 540 3.75 -14.96 15.54
C LEU A 540 3.55 -13.82 14.54
N LEU A 541 3.70 -12.57 14.97
CA LEU A 541 3.79 -11.43 14.08
C LEU A 541 5.26 -11.07 13.86
N GLU A 542 5.69 -11.08 12.61
CA GLU A 542 7.04 -10.67 12.20
C GLU A 542 6.98 -9.45 11.30
N VAL A 543 7.91 -8.51 11.48
CA VAL A 543 8.03 -7.32 10.63
C VAL A 543 9.39 -7.34 9.93
N TYR A 544 9.37 -7.27 8.61
CA TYR A 544 10.51 -7.36 7.72
C TYR A 544 10.76 -6.02 7.00
N ASP A 545 12.03 -5.69 6.77
CA ASP A 545 12.46 -4.60 5.88
C ASP A 545 12.74 -5.18 4.48
N PHE A 546 12.14 -4.62 3.42
CA PHE A 546 12.23 -5.12 2.05
C PHE A 546 12.95 -4.14 1.07
N LEU A 547 13.14 -2.87 1.43
CA LEU A 547 13.65 -1.82 0.52
C LEU A 547 14.86 -1.04 1.03
#